data_AF-A0A1E1G8W8-F1
#
_entry.id   AF-A0A1E1G8W8-F1
#
_cell.length_a   1.000
_cell.length_b   1.000
_cell.length_c   1.000
_cell.angle_alpha   90.00
_cell.angle_beta   90.00
_cell.angle_gamma   90.00
#
_symmetry.space_group_name_H-M   'P 1'
#
loop_
_entity.id
_entity.type
_entity.pdbx_description
1 polymer ?
#
loop_
_entity_poly.entity_id
_entity_poly.type
_entity_poly.pdbx_seq_one_letter_code
_entity_poly.pdbx_strand_id
1 'polypeptide(L)'
;MLKAVREYLSFAGIQYRNPDKSGDEREKMLELRHKGQEARKAFTNLVKTFQASHPEWQLQQTSQWMNQAQRLRPHFWAYLQREGQVTEPMLALRLYGETSDFGISLEVSFIERKKDEQTLSKQAKILDIPPVEGIYYLAYTDGQSQKVEANEENRLLLREKVRNQEVRKVLVKADVSFIANQSVKAILEKLEDAYTRLLPYYEVTRG
;
A
#
# COMPACT_ATOMS: atom_id res chain seq x y z
N MET A 1 6.95 17.50 -0.93
CA MET A 1 6.50 16.09 -0.91
C MET A 1 5.96 15.64 -2.26
N LEU A 2 4.78 16.12 -2.70
CA LEU A 2 4.11 15.66 -3.92
C LEU A 2 4.98 15.74 -5.19
N LYS A 3 5.75 16.81 -5.34
CA LYS A 3 6.68 16.99 -6.46
C LYS A 3 7.70 15.84 -6.57
N ALA A 4 8.40 15.52 -5.49
CA ALA A 4 9.42 14.47 -5.48
C ALA A 4 8.82 13.08 -5.80
N VAL A 5 7.65 12.78 -5.24
CA VAL A 5 6.94 11.52 -5.52
C VAL A 5 6.48 11.45 -6.98
N ARG A 6 5.85 12.52 -7.49
CA ARG A 6 5.40 12.62 -8.89
C ARG A 6 6.55 12.46 -9.86
N GLU A 7 7.65 13.17 -9.65
CA GLU A 7 8.84 13.08 -10.50
C GLU A 7 9.38 11.66 -10.51
N TYR A 8 9.44 11.00 -9.35
CA TYR A 8 9.99 9.66 -9.24
C TYR A 8 9.13 8.57 -9.90
N LEU A 9 7.80 8.76 -9.93
CA LEU A 9 6.88 7.87 -10.66
C LEU A 9 7.24 7.73 -12.14
N SER A 10 7.78 8.77 -12.76
CA SER A 10 8.19 8.74 -14.18
C SER A 10 9.37 7.80 -14.47
N PHE A 11 10.12 7.39 -13.44
CA PHE A 11 11.27 6.49 -13.60
C PHE A 11 10.94 5.02 -13.33
N ALA A 12 9.65 4.66 -13.23
CA ALA A 12 9.22 3.29 -12.96
C ALA A 12 9.87 2.29 -13.94
N GLY A 13 10.52 1.26 -13.40
CA GLY A 13 11.09 0.17 -14.21
C GLY A 13 12.43 0.48 -14.88
N ILE A 14 12.94 1.71 -14.81
CA ILE A 14 14.28 2.04 -15.31
C ILE A 14 15.34 1.19 -14.59
N GLN A 15 16.30 0.69 -15.35
CA GLN A 15 17.45 -0.04 -14.80
C GLN A 15 18.41 0.94 -14.12
N TYR A 16 18.66 0.72 -12.84
CA TYR A 16 19.69 1.35 -12.05
C TYR A 16 20.98 0.52 -12.10
N ARG A 17 22.12 1.19 -12.09
CA ARG A 17 23.45 0.58 -11.91
C ARG A 17 24.22 1.42 -10.91
N ASN A 18 25.13 0.78 -10.17
CA ASN A 18 26.00 1.52 -9.26
C ASN A 18 26.77 2.59 -10.08
N PRO A 19 26.70 3.89 -9.72
CA PRO A 19 27.36 4.97 -10.44
C PRO A 19 28.85 4.72 -10.73
N ASP A 20 29.56 4.06 -9.81
CA ASP A 20 31.00 3.76 -9.97
C ASP A 20 31.28 2.72 -11.07
N LYS A 21 30.23 2.02 -11.53
CA LYS A 21 30.25 1.01 -12.59
C LYS A 21 29.48 1.45 -13.85
N SER A 22 29.10 2.73 -13.92
CA SER A 22 28.20 3.24 -14.96
C SER A 22 28.89 4.02 -16.07
N GLY A 23 30.20 4.26 -15.98
CA GLY A 23 30.95 5.03 -17.00
C GLY A 23 30.26 6.36 -17.29
N ASP A 24 29.93 6.59 -18.55
CA ASP A 24 29.28 7.82 -19.03
C ASP A 24 27.87 8.05 -18.43
N GLU A 25 27.18 7.00 -17.97
CA GLU A 25 25.87 7.13 -17.30
C GLU A 25 25.98 7.44 -15.79
N ARG A 26 27.19 7.67 -15.25
CA ARG A 26 27.40 7.91 -13.82
C ARG A 26 26.53 9.04 -13.27
N GLU A 27 26.46 10.17 -13.95
CA GLU A 27 25.67 11.34 -13.51
C GLU A 27 24.17 11.03 -13.46
N LYS A 28 23.66 10.37 -14.51
CA LYS A 28 22.28 9.88 -14.56
C LYS A 28 21.96 8.94 -13.39
N MET A 29 22.85 8.01 -13.06
CA MET A 29 22.63 7.09 -11.93
C MET A 29 22.67 7.81 -10.58
N LEU A 30 23.51 8.83 -10.42
CA LEU A 30 23.51 9.67 -9.22
C LEU A 30 22.19 10.43 -9.08
N GLU A 31 21.69 11.01 -10.18
CA GLU A 31 20.42 11.71 -10.21
C GLU A 31 19.24 10.78 -9.86
N LEU A 32 19.17 9.59 -10.48
CA LEU A 32 18.12 8.60 -10.20
C LEU A 32 18.16 8.14 -8.74
N ARG A 33 19.35 7.92 -8.17
CA ARG A 33 19.53 7.59 -6.75
C ARG A 33 19.02 8.72 -5.87
N HIS A 34 19.42 9.96 -6.14
CA HIS A 34 19.00 11.13 -5.36
C HIS A 34 17.48 11.30 -5.39
N LYS A 35 16.87 11.27 -6.58
CA LYS A 35 15.41 11.38 -6.75
C LYS A 35 14.66 10.24 -6.05
N GLY A 36 15.16 9.01 -6.13
CA GLY A 36 14.56 7.86 -5.44
C GLY A 36 14.65 7.96 -3.91
N GLN A 37 15.78 8.40 -3.38
CA GLN A 37 15.96 8.61 -1.94
C GLN A 37 15.06 9.74 -1.42
N GLU A 38 14.97 10.85 -2.15
CA GLU A 38 14.10 11.98 -1.79
C GLU A 38 12.62 11.61 -1.83
N ALA A 39 12.17 10.91 -2.88
CA ALA A 39 10.79 10.43 -2.98
C ALA A 39 10.45 9.44 -1.84
N ARG A 40 11.37 8.50 -1.54
CA ARG A 40 11.20 7.56 -0.42
C ARG A 40 11.12 8.29 0.92
N LYS A 41 11.99 9.28 1.15
CA LYS A 41 12.00 10.10 2.38
C LYS A 41 10.70 10.88 2.53
N ALA A 42 10.21 11.47 1.43
CA ALA A 42 8.93 12.19 1.41
C ALA A 42 7.76 11.27 1.79
N PHE A 43 7.67 10.08 1.20
CA PHE A 43 6.66 9.08 1.57
C PHE A 43 6.82 8.61 3.03
N THR A 44 8.05 8.31 3.46
CA THR A 44 8.35 7.86 4.83
C THR A 44 7.89 8.89 5.86
N ASN A 45 8.14 10.18 5.60
CA ASN A 45 7.74 11.26 6.50
C ASN A 45 6.22 11.36 6.61
N LEU A 46 5.49 11.25 5.49
CA LEU A 46 4.02 11.25 5.51
C LEU A 46 3.46 10.09 6.35
N VAL A 47 3.97 8.87 6.14
CA VAL A 47 3.54 7.69 6.91
C VAL A 47 3.88 7.86 8.40
N LYS A 48 5.06 8.39 8.73
CA LYS A 48 5.43 8.68 10.13
C LYS A 48 4.52 9.70 10.78
N THR A 49 4.16 10.76 10.06
CA THR A 49 3.23 11.78 10.58
C THR A 49 1.85 11.20 10.81
N PHE A 50 1.35 10.36 9.89
CA PHE A 50 0.10 9.64 10.07
C PHE A 50 0.17 8.68 11.29
N GLN A 51 1.22 7.86 11.38
CA GLN A 51 1.39 6.92 12.50
C GLN A 51 1.55 7.63 13.86
N ALA A 52 2.12 8.83 13.91
CA ALA A 52 2.25 9.58 15.16
C ALA A 52 0.88 9.92 15.81
N SER A 53 -0.20 9.96 15.02
CA SER A 53 -1.58 10.12 15.51
C SER A 53 -2.19 8.81 16.04
N HIS A 54 -1.59 7.65 15.70
CA HIS A 54 -2.07 6.31 16.06
C HIS A 54 -0.95 5.47 16.70
N PRO A 55 -0.53 5.80 17.93
CA PRO A 55 0.64 5.21 18.58
C PRO A 55 0.50 3.70 18.86
N GLU A 56 -0.71 3.14 18.81
CA GLU A 56 -0.97 1.71 18.89
C GLU A 56 -0.41 0.93 17.70
N TRP A 57 -0.08 1.61 16.60
CA TRP A 57 0.53 0.99 15.42
C TRP A 57 2.04 1.18 15.39
N GLN A 58 2.76 0.07 15.30
CA GLN A 58 4.19 0.04 15.05
C GLN A 58 4.49 0.16 13.55
N LEU A 59 5.18 1.24 13.18
CA LEU A 59 5.63 1.46 11.80
C LEU A 59 6.78 0.52 11.44
N GLN A 60 6.57 -0.27 10.39
CA GLN A 60 7.59 -1.09 9.74
C GLN A 60 8.41 -0.28 8.73
N GLN A 61 9.57 -0.82 8.32
CA GLN A 61 10.44 -0.15 7.37
C GLN A 61 9.73 0.09 6.01
N THR A 62 9.76 1.34 5.54
CA THR A 62 9.34 1.71 4.18
C THR A 62 10.15 0.95 3.13
N SER A 63 9.48 0.47 2.08
CA SER A 63 10.12 -0.24 0.98
C SER A 63 11.25 0.55 0.31
N GLN A 64 12.16 -0.18 -0.33
CA GLN A 64 13.31 0.42 -1.01
C GLN A 64 12.89 1.04 -2.34
N TRP A 65 13.61 2.09 -2.76
CA TRP A 65 13.39 2.80 -4.03
C TRP A 65 13.85 2.00 -5.24
N MET A 66 14.58 0.91 -5.05
CA MET A 66 14.89 -0.07 -6.09
C MET A 66 14.68 -1.49 -5.60
N ASN A 67 14.42 -2.41 -6.53
CA ASN A 67 14.36 -3.84 -6.22
C ASN A 67 15.73 -4.52 -6.33
N GLN A 68 15.79 -5.81 -6.00
CA GLN A 68 17.01 -6.62 -6.05
C GLN A 68 17.60 -6.76 -7.47
N ALA A 69 16.77 -6.67 -8.51
CA ALA A 69 17.20 -6.65 -9.91
C ALA A 69 17.67 -5.25 -10.37
N GLN A 70 17.89 -4.33 -9.42
CA GLN A 70 18.28 -2.95 -9.66
C GLN A 70 17.30 -2.20 -10.58
N ARG A 71 16.00 -2.50 -10.52
CA ARG A 71 14.98 -1.69 -11.19
C ARG A 71 14.35 -0.71 -10.21
N LEU A 72 14.16 0.52 -10.66
CA LEU A 72 13.52 1.58 -9.86
C LEU A 72 12.05 1.23 -9.58
N ARG A 73 11.62 1.48 -8.34
CA ARG A 73 10.29 1.13 -7.81
C ARG A 73 9.69 2.33 -7.08
N PRO A 74 8.92 3.18 -7.79
CA PRO A 74 8.33 4.36 -7.19
C PRO A 74 7.10 4.06 -6.33
N HIS A 75 6.44 2.91 -6.53
CA HIS A 75 5.32 2.46 -5.71
C HIS A 75 5.77 2.00 -4.32
N PHE A 76 6.06 2.97 -3.45
CA PHE A 76 6.47 2.73 -2.07
C PHE A 76 5.35 2.11 -1.24
N TRP A 77 5.74 1.39 -0.19
CA TRP A 77 4.81 0.93 0.84
C TRP A 77 5.44 0.91 2.21
N ALA A 78 4.60 1.01 3.24
CA ALA A 78 4.96 0.79 4.62
C ALA A 78 3.80 0.10 5.34
N TYR A 79 4.13 -0.82 6.24
CA TYR A 79 3.16 -1.53 7.06
C TYR A 79 3.08 -0.89 8.45
N LEU A 80 1.88 -0.88 9.02
CA LEU A 80 1.54 -0.46 10.36
C LEU A 80 1.00 -1.69 11.09
N GLN A 81 1.79 -2.25 11.99
CA GLN A 81 1.47 -3.47 12.71
C GLN A 81 1.06 -3.13 14.15
N ARG A 82 -0.07 -3.63 14.61
CA ARG A 82 -0.46 -3.56 16.03
C ARG A 82 0.16 -4.73 16.80
N GLU A 83 0.05 -4.71 18.13
CA GLU A 83 0.43 -5.84 18.98
C GLU A 83 -0.11 -7.18 18.45
N GLY A 84 0.76 -8.19 18.39
CA GLY A 84 0.42 -9.51 17.87
C GLY A 84 1.52 -10.15 17.04
N GLN A 85 1.18 -11.20 16.30
CA GLN A 85 2.15 -11.92 15.47
C GLN A 85 2.36 -11.24 14.12
N VAL A 86 3.57 -11.35 13.56
CA VAL A 86 3.90 -10.81 12.23
C VAL A 86 3.09 -11.45 11.07
N THR A 87 2.44 -12.58 11.35
CA THR A 87 1.57 -13.30 10.43
C THR A 87 0.15 -12.73 10.41
N GLU A 88 -0.20 -11.86 11.35
CA GLU A 88 -1.54 -11.29 11.45
C GLU A 88 -1.75 -10.17 10.43
N PRO A 89 -3.02 -9.95 10.01
CA PRO A 89 -3.37 -8.77 9.25
C PRO A 89 -3.01 -7.48 9.99
N MET A 90 -2.76 -6.44 9.22
CA MET A 90 -2.18 -5.17 9.61
C MET A 90 -2.65 -4.09 8.63
N LEU A 91 -2.39 -2.82 8.95
CA LEU A 91 -2.61 -1.75 7.98
C LEU A 91 -1.38 -1.58 7.07
N ALA A 92 -1.61 -1.15 5.84
CA ALA A 92 -0.54 -0.78 4.93
C ALA A 92 -0.89 0.53 4.21
N LEU A 93 0.10 1.41 4.08
CA LEU A 93 0.04 2.56 3.19
C LEU A 93 0.84 2.22 1.94
N ARG A 94 0.23 2.40 0.76
CA ARG A 94 0.85 2.09 -0.54
C ARG A 94 0.66 3.22 -1.52
N LEU A 95 1.75 3.68 -2.12
CA LEU A 95 1.66 4.58 -3.25
C LEU A 95 1.12 3.81 -4.47
N TYR A 96 0.07 4.33 -5.11
CA TYR A 96 -0.50 3.78 -6.34
C TYR A 96 -0.39 4.78 -7.50
N GLY A 97 -0.70 4.32 -8.71
CA GLY A 97 -0.92 5.19 -9.85
C GLY A 97 0.34 5.58 -10.60
N GLU A 98 0.21 6.63 -11.41
CA GLU A 98 1.22 7.16 -12.31
C GLU A 98 1.31 8.69 -12.21
N THR A 99 2.12 9.33 -13.04
CA THR A 99 2.38 10.78 -12.93
C THR A 99 1.12 11.65 -13.07
N SER A 100 0.10 11.16 -13.78
CA SER A 100 -1.18 11.84 -14.07
C SER A 100 -2.18 11.69 -12.91
N ASP A 101 -2.31 10.48 -12.38
CA ASP A 101 -3.22 10.09 -11.29
C ASP A 101 -2.51 9.12 -10.33
N PHE A 102 -2.24 9.61 -9.12
CA PHE A 102 -1.58 8.86 -8.06
C PHE A 102 -2.06 9.33 -6.68
N GLY A 103 -1.81 8.49 -5.70
CA GLY A 103 -2.18 8.76 -4.32
C GLY A 103 -1.67 7.68 -3.40
N ILE A 104 -2.27 7.61 -2.21
CA ILE A 104 -2.02 6.54 -1.26
C ILE A 104 -3.26 5.70 -1.10
N SER A 105 -3.09 4.39 -1.20
CA SER A 105 -4.07 3.42 -0.76
C SER A 105 -3.76 3.05 0.68
N LEU A 106 -4.74 3.21 1.57
CA LEU A 106 -4.73 2.57 2.88
C LEU A 106 -5.41 1.21 2.73
N GLU A 107 -4.83 0.17 3.34
CA GLU A 107 -5.24 -1.22 3.09
C GLU A 107 -5.24 -2.03 4.39
N VAL A 108 -6.24 -2.90 4.58
CA VAL A 108 -6.13 -4.02 5.52
C VAL A 108 -5.50 -5.19 4.78
N SER A 109 -4.28 -5.55 5.16
CA SER A 109 -3.42 -6.48 4.44
C SER A 109 -2.51 -7.25 5.37
N PHE A 110 -1.61 -8.06 4.82
CA PHE A 110 -0.58 -8.76 5.57
C PHE A 110 0.71 -8.87 4.76
N ILE A 111 1.81 -9.22 5.42
CA ILE A 111 3.09 -9.44 4.76
C ILE A 111 3.11 -10.84 4.14
N GLU A 112 2.97 -10.92 2.81
CA GLU A 112 2.84 -12.18 2.07
C GLU A 112 3.91 -13.23 2.43
N ARG A 113 5.18 -12.80 2.53
CA ARG A 113 6.33 -13.69 2.87
C ARG A 113 6.38 -14.14 4.33
N LYS A 114 5.49 -13.63 5.19
CA LYS A 114 5.41 -13.94 6.62
C LYS A 114 4.12 -14.68 6.99
N LYS A 115 3.22 -14.92 6.03
CA LYS A 115 1.94 -15.59 6.28
C LYS A 115 2.15 -17.01 6.83
N ASP A 116 1.20 -17.46 7.65
CA ASP A 116 1.07 -18.84 8.10
C ASP A 116 -0.22 -19.48 7.53
N GLU A 117 -0.61 -20.62 8.08
CA GLU A 117 -1.82 -21.37 7.71
C GLU A 117 -3.12 -20.61 8.04
N GLN A 118 -3.09 -19.71 9.03
CA GLN A 118 -4.27 -18.98 9.50
C GLN A 118 -4.40 -17.60 8.86
N THR A 119 -3.30 -16.97 8.42
CA THR A 119 -3.29 -15.60 7.87
C THR A 119 -4.38 -15.35 6.83
N LEU A 120 -4.56 -16.26 5.87
CA LEU A 120 -5.56 -16.10 4.81
C LEU A 120 -6.99 -16.18 5.35
N SER A 121 -7.24 -17.08 6.31
CA SER A 121 -8.56 -17.20 6.94
C SER A 121 -8.91 -15.96 7.77
N LYS A 122 -7.94 -15.41 8.53
CA LYS A 122 -8.09 -14.14 9.25
C LYS A 122 -8.36 -12.99 8.29
N GLN A 123 -7.60 -12.90 7.21
CA GLN A 123 -7.79 -11.86 6.19
C GLN A 123 -9.18 -11.95 5.53
N ALA A 124 -9.70 -13.16 5.26
CA ALA A 124 -11.01 -13.34 4.62
C ALA A 124 -12.18 -12.77 5.44
N LYS A 125 -12.02 -12.63 6.76
CA LYS A 125 -13.04 -12.07 7.67
C LYS A 125 -13.45 -10.64 7.34
N ILE A 126 -12.66 -9.89 6.56
CA ILE A 126 -13.09 -8.58 6.03
C ILE A 126 -14.42 -8.66 5.25
N LEU A 127 -14.76 -9.83 4.70
CA LEU A 127 -15.99 -10.06 3.95
C LEU A 127 -17.18 -10.41 4.87
N ASP A 128 -16.97 -10.58 6.17
CA ASP A 128 -18.04 -10.91 7.11
C ASP A 128 -18.88 -9.69 7.50
N ILE A 129 -18.33 -8.47 7.35
CA ILE A 129 -19.05 -7.21 7.61
C ILE A 129 -19.48 -6.51 6.31
N PRO A 130 -20.59 -5.75 6.30
CA PRO A 130 -21.08 -5.05 5.10
C PRO A 130 -20.06 -4.04 4.53
N PRO A 131 -20.11 -3.74 3.22
CA PRO A 131 -19.29 -2.69 2.63
C PRO A 131 -19.76 -1.29 3.06
N VAL A 132 -18.84 -0.32 3.07
CA VAL A 132 -19.15 1.10 3.27
C VAL A 132 -18.65 1.94 2.10
N GLU A 133 -19.20 3.13 1.90
CA GLU A 133 -18.80 4.02 0.82
C GLU A 133 -17.30 4.42 0.90
N GLY A 134 -16.65 4.48 -0.25
CA GLY A 134 -15.26 4.91 -0.38
C GLY A 134 -14.21 3.82 -0.19
N ILE A 135 -14.62 2.55 -0.07
CA ILE A 135 -13.72 1.39 -0.09
C ILE A 135 -13.87 0.61 -1.40
N TYR A 136 -12.93 -0.28 -1.67
CA TYR A 136 -13.05 -1.33 -2.67
C TYR A 136 -12.34 -2.60 -2.22
N TYR A 137 -12.69 -3.72 -2.85
CA TYR A 137 -11.99 -4.97 -2.66
C TYR A 137 -10.92 -5.16 -3.73
N LEU A 138 -9.78 -5.73 -3.35
CA LEU A 138 -8.76 -6.20 -4.28
C LEU A 138 -8.67 -7.72 -4.16
N ALA A 139 -9.27 -8.42 -5.12
CA ALA A 139 -9.34 -9.88 -5.16
C ALA A 139 -8.17 -10.44 -5.96
N TYR A 140 -7.57 -11.52 -5.48
CA TYR A 140 -6.43 -12.20 -6.12
C TYR A 140 -6.81 -13.59 -6.62
N THR A 141 -6.72 -13.80 -7.92
CA THR A 141 -6.98 -15.07 -8.62
C THR A 141 -5.81 -15.34 -9.57
N ASP A 142 -5.25 -16.56 -9.53
CA ASP A 142 -4.18 -17.01 -10.43
C ASP A 142 -2.98 -16.05 -10.58
N GLY A 143 -2.57 -15.43 -9.47
CA GLY A 143 -1.44 -14.49 -9.44
C GLY A 143 -1.74 -13.09 -9.97
N GLN A 144 -2.97 -12.84 -10.43
CA GLN A 144 -3.46 -11.53 -10.84
C GLN A 144 -4.34 -10.92 -9.75
N SER A 145 -4.51 -9.60 -9.79
CA SER A 145 -5.39 -8.87 -8.87
C SER A 145 -6.41 -8.07 -9.64
N GLN A 146 -7.66 -8.09 -9.18
CA GLN A 146 -8.76 -7.32 -9.75
C GLN A 146 -9.35 -6.39 -8.71
N LYS A 147 -9.51 -5.11 -9.07
CA LYS A 147 -10.27 -4.13 -8.28
C LYS A 147 -11.76 -4.44 -8.47
N VAL A 148 -12.46 -4.65 -7.36
CA VAL A 148 -13.88 -4.99 -7.32
C VAL A 148 -14.58 -3.94 -6.45
N GLU A 149 -15.68 -3.40 -6.94
CA GLU A 149 -16.50 -2.43 -6.21
C GLU A 149 -17.02 -3.06 -4.91
N ALA A 150 -16.94 -2.31 -3.81
CA ALA A 150 -17.46 -2.75 -2.53
C ALA A 150 -18.96 -2.47 -2.43
N ASN A 151 -19.75 -3.40 -2.96
CA ASN A 151 -21.20 -3.48 -2.74
C ASN A 151 -21.57 -4.87 -2.20
N GLU A 152 -22.80 -5.04 -1.74
CA GLU A 152 -23.22 -6.25 -1.03
C GLU A 152 -23.20 -7.49 -1.93
N GLU A 153 -23.62 -7.34 -3.21
CA GLU A 153 -23.57 -8.41 -4.20
C GLU A 153 -22.15 -8.92 -4.41
N ASN A 154 -21.20 -8.01 -4.66
CA ASN A 154 -19.79 -8.35 -4.82
C ASN A 154 -19.17 -8.93 -3.55
N ARG A 155 -19.57 -8.44 -2.37
CA ARG A 155 -19.10 -8.99 -1.08
C ARG A 155 -19.49 -10.46 -0.93
N LEU A 156 -20.76 -10.78 -1.16
CA LEU A 156 -21.27 -12.15 -1.06
C LEU A 156 -20.63 -13.07 -2.09
N LEU A 157 -20.49 -12.59 -3.34
CA LEU A 157 -19.80 -13.34 -4.40
C LEU A 157 -18.34 -13.62 -4.04
N LEU A 158 -17.60 -12.62 -3.56
CA LEU A 158 -16.20 -12.81 -3.13
C LEU A 158 -16.12 -13.79 -1.95
N ARG A 159 -17.06 -13.74 -1.01
CA ARG A 159 -17.10 -14.66 0.14
C ARG A 159 -17.29 -16.11 -0.32
N GLU A 160 -18.18 -16.34 -1.27
CA GLU A 160 -18.37 -17.65 -1.89
C GLU A 160 -17.12 -18.12 -2.63
N LYS A 161 -16.54 -17.26 -3.48
CA LYS A 161 -15.33 -17.59 -4.24
C LYS A 161 -14.12 -17.91 -3.37
N VAL A 162 -13.96 -17.22 -2.24
CA VAL A 162 -12.92 -17.54 -1.25
C VAL A 162 -13.16 -18.91 -0.63
N ARG A 163 -14.42 -19.22 -0.26
CA ARG A 163 -14.79 -20.54 0.29
C ARG A 163 -14.55 -21.67 -0.71
N ASN A 164 -14.82 -21.43 -1.99
CA ASN A 164 -14.62 -22.38 -3.07
C ASN A 164 -13.17 -22.43 -3.59
N GLN A 165 -12.25 -21.65 -3.00
CA GLN A 165 -10.84 -21.56 -3.39
C GLN A 165 -10.60 -20.98 -4.80
N GLU A 166 -11.58 -20.31 -5.39
CA GLU A 166 -11.49 -19.61 -6.67
C GLU A 166 -10.79 -18.23 -6.53
N VAL A 167 -10.88 -17.63 -5.34
CA VAL A 167 -10.16 -16.41 -4.97
C VAL A 167 -9.25 -16.73 -3.79
N ARG A 168 -7.94 -16.56 -4.01
CA ARG A 168 -6.91 -16.90 -3.02
C ARG A 168 -6.90 -15.94 -1.83
N LYS A 169 -7.14 -14.66 -2.10
CA LYS A 169 -7.07 -13.57 -1.12
C LYS A 169 -7.92 -12.39 -1.56
N VAL A 170 -8.56 -11.74 -0.60
CA VAL A 170 -9.20 -10.44 -0.78
C VAL A 170 -8.61 -9.44 0.21
N LEU A 171 -8.27 -8.26 -0.26
CA LEU A 171 -7.93 -7.10 0.57
C LEU A 171 -9.05 -6.08 0.50
N VAL A 172 -9.20 -5.25 1.54
CA VAL A 172 -10.04 -4.05 1.51
C VAL A 172 -9.16 -2.82 1.53
N LYS A 173 -9.50 -1.83 0.69
CA LYS A 173 -8.65 -0.68 0.38
C LYS A 173 -9.48 0.58 0.28
N ALA A 174 -8.88 1.71 0.65
CA ALA A 174 -9.42 3.05 0.46
C ALA A 174 -8.34 3.95 -0.13
N ASP A 175 -8.64 4.60 -1.27
CA ASP A 175 -7.67 5.44 -1.98
C ASP A 175 -7.83 6.92 -1.58
N VAL A 176 -6.70 7.58 -1.34
CA VAL A 176 -6.57 9.01 -1.13
C VAL A 176 -5.75 9.60 -2.28
N SER A 177 -6.43 10.13 -3.29
CA SER A 177 -5.81 10.75 -4.46
C SER A 177 -5.07 12.03 -4.10
N PHE A 178 -3.92 12.25 -4.75
CA PHE A 178 -3.13 13.46 -4.62
C PHE A 178 -3.47 14.44 -5.75
N ILE A 179 -4.10 15.55 -5.38
CA ILE A 179 -4.44 16.61 -6.34
C ILE A 179 -3.37 17.71 -6.35
N ALA A 180 -3.34 18.50 -7.43
CA ALA A 180 -2.41 19.62 -7.54
C ALA A 180 -2.60 20.62 -6.38
N ASN A 181 -1.50 21.14 -5.84
CA ASN A 181 -1.48 22.11 -4.74
C ASN A 181 -2.12 21.64 -3.42
N GLN A 182 -2.38 20.34 -3.26
CA GLN A 182 -2.88 19.80 -1.99
C GLN A 182 -1.81 19.91 -0.89
N SER A 183 -2.22 20.41 0.28
CA SER A 183 -1.34 20.45 1.45
C SER A 183 -1.17 19.04 2.04
N VAL A 184 -0.05 18.82 2.73
CA VAL A 184 0.19 17.57 3.47
C VAL A 184 -0.88 17.36 4.54
N LYS A 185 -1.32 18.43 5.20
CA LYS A 185 -2.40 18.38 6.20
C LYS A 185 -3.71 17.85 5.61
N ALA A 186 -4.13 18.33 4.44
CA ALA A 186 -5.34 17.86 3.77
C ALA A 186 -5.23 16.40 3.28
N ILE A 187 -4.02 15.90 3.02
CA ILE A 187 -3.78 14.48 2.74
C ILE A 187 -3.94 13.64 4.00
N LEU A 188 -3.40 14.11 5.12
CA LEU A 188 -3.50 13.43 6.42
C LEU A 188 -4.96 13.36 6.89
N GLU A 189 -5.73 14.44 6.78
CA GLU A 189 -7.17 14.45 7.10
C GLU A 189 -7.94 13.39 6.31
N LYS A 190 -7.70 13.27 5.00
CA LYS A 190 -8.32 12.22 4.17
C LYS A 190 -7.84 10.80 4.52
N LEU A 191 -6.59 10.65 4.97
CA LEU A 191 -6.08 9.38 5.47
C LEU A 191 -6.76 8.99 6.80
N GLU A 192 -7.06 9.95 7.66
CA GLU A 192 -7.86 9.71 8.89
C GLU A 192 -9.29 9.24 8.56
N ASP A 193 -9.93 9.84 7.56
CA ASP A 193 -11.25 9.39 7.09
C ASP A 193 -11.17 7.96 6.52
N ALA A 194 -10.12 7.65 5.76
CA ALA A 194 -9.88 6.29 5.24
C ALA A 194 -9.60 5.29 6.37
N TYR A 195 -8.83 5.70 7.39
CA TYR A 195 -8.53 4.89 8.58
C TYR A 195 -9.79 4.54 9.35
N THR A 196 -10.61 5.54 9.67
CA THR A 196 -11.88 5.35 10.38
C THR A 196 -12.78 4.35 9.67
N ARG A 197 -12.83 4.40 8.33
CA ARG A 197 -13.58 3.44 7.51
C ARG A 197 -13.00 2.03 7.51
N LEU A 198 -11.67 1.89 7.51
CA LEU A 198 -11.00 0.58 7.42
C LEU A 198 -10.81 -0.10 8.77
N LEU A 199 -10.86 0.64 9.88
CA LEU A 199 -10.64 0.10 11.21
C LEU A 199 -11.57 -1.07 11.56
N PRO A 200 -12.90 -1.04 11.30
CA PRO A 200 -13.77 -2.19 11.56
C PRO A 200 -13.38 -3.45 10.78
N TYR A 201 -12.91 -3.29 9.54
CA TYR A 201 -12.44 -4.42 8.73
C TYR A 201 -11.14 -5.00 9.28
N TYR A 202 -10.25 -4.16 9.81
CA TYR A 202 -9.08 -4.66 10.52
C TYR A 202 -9.49 -5.44 11.77
N GLU A 203 -10.37 -4.87 12.62
CA GLU A 203 -10.76 -5.49 13.89
C GLU A 203 -11.44 -6.85 13.69
N VAL A 204 -12.26 -7.03 12.65
CA VAL A 204 -12.87 -8.35 12.38
C VAL A 204 -11.84 -9.42 11.97
N THR A 205 -10.67 -9.03 11.46
CA THR A 205 -9.59 -9.98 11.17
C THR A 205 -8.82 -10.45 12.41
N ARG A 206 -9.03 -9.82 13.57
CA ARG A 206 -8.34 -10.10 14.83
C ARG A 206 -9.00 -11.22 15.65
N GLY A 207 -10.31 -11.36 15.53
CA GLY A 207 -11.07 -12.43 16.18
C GLY A 207 -10.95 -13.77 15.48
#